data_AF-A0A524JFF0-F1
#
_entry.id   AF-A0A524JFF0-F1
#
_cell.length_a   1.000
_cell.length_b   1.000
_cell.length_c   1.000
_cell.angle_alpha   90.00
_cell.angle_beta   90.00
_cell.angle_gamma   90.00
#
_symmetry.space_group_name_H-M   'P 1'
#
loop_
_entity.id
_entity.type
_entity.pdbx_description
1 polymer ?
#
loop_
_entity_poly.entity_id
_entity_poly.type
_entity_poly.pdbx_seq_one_letter_code
_entity_poly.pdbx_strand_id
1 'polypeptide(L)'
;MSEVLISDNAIDEAIEDWGAGYPVPDSGVVIKAPPKFIQSPRIQKLAQRSRELAISGKRRLGTEEIPLGDHACWILNGPFPQLDQLPSRVNGYEATGESWGRDYAFLVDHFPAEINKDERIVGQFHWEMHMVRQYEWPESVKEVGRWATELGAWGHSSGHTCPDLAIGLSQGYGGILERIKASREKYTTLENEPKAAYLHGLQMMCESMIRFIQRHAEKALELAEVETDPGQKQNYLRIADCCAHIALHPPRTYYEGVQWIHFAILMDRTVGHGNGYGRLDLYLIDL
;
A
#
# COMPACT_ATOMS: atom_id res chain seq x y z
N MET A 1 17.24 -21.20 35.51
CA MET A 1 17.13 -20.70 34.13
C MET A 1 15.70 -20.22 33.96
N SER A 2 15.47 -18.98 34.35
CA SER A 2 14.17 -18.33 34.39
C SER A 2 13.96 -17.56 33.10
N GLU A 3 12.91 -17.92 32.36
CA GLU A 3 12.38 -17.16 31.23
C GLU A 3 12.03 -15.74 31.70
N VAL A 4 12.67 -14.74 31.10
CA VAL A 4 12.28 -13.34 31.25
C VAL A 4 11.14 -13.10 30.27
N LEU A 5 9.91 -13.33 30.73
CA LEU A 5 8.71 -12.76 30.11
C LEU A 5 8.78 -11.25 30.35
N ILE A 6 9.15 -10.50 29.32
CA ILE A 6 9.07 -9.03 29.35
C ILE A 6 7.58 -8.69 29.33
N SER A 7 7.10 -8.06 30.40
CA SER A 7 5.71 -7.65 30.59
C SER A 7 5.27 -6.67 29.49
N ASP A 8 4.03 -6.83 29.01
CA ASP A 8 3.36 -6.01 27.98
C ASP A 8 3.38 -4.48 28.24
N ASN A 9 3.72 -4.03 29.45
CA ASN A 9 3.73 -2.60 29.80
C ASN A 9 4.85 -1.78 29.15
N ALA A 10 5.96 -2.40 28.73
CA ALA A 10 7.13 -1.65 28.25
C ALA A 10 6.93 -0.99 26.86
N ILE A 11 5.89 -1.35 26.12
CA ILE A 11 5.57 -0.75 24.81
C ILE A 11 4.57 0.39 24.94
N ASP A 12 3.69 0.36 25.94
CA ASP A 12 2.79 1.48 26.21
C ASP A 12 3.57 2.71 26.73
N GLU A 13 4.68 2.50 27.45
CA GLU A 13 5.60 3.56 27.87
C GLU A 13 6.35 4.23 26.68
N ALA A 14 6.54 3.54 25.56
CA ALA A 14 7.23 4.10 24.39
C ALA A 14 6.34 5.04 23.54
N ILE A 15 5.02 5.04 23.78
CA ILE A 15 4.08 5.97 23.11
C ILE A 15 4.05 7.33 23.82
N GLU A 16 4.49 7.41 25.08
CA GLU A 16 4.53 8.68 25.83
C GLU A 16 5.62 9.65 25.33
N ASP A 17 6.65 9.16 24.64
CA ASP A 17 7.86 9.95 24.37
C ASP A 17 7.81 10.79 23.06
N TRP A 18 6.72 10.72 22.29
CA TRP A 18 6.54 11.45 21.02
C TRP A 18 5.48 12.58 21.09
N GLY A 19 5.27 13.14 22.28
CA GLY A 19 4.41 14.30 22.51
C GLY A 19 5.16 15.42 23.22
N ALA A 20 5.54 16.45 22.49
CA ALA A 20 6.14 17.67 23.03
C ALA A 20 5.33 18.25 24.22
N GLY A 21 5.96 18.38 25.39
CA GLY A 21 5.83 19.55 26.27
C GLY A 21 4.48 19.91 26.91
N TYR A 22 3.44 19.07 26.85
CA TYR A 22 2.18 19.33 27.56
C TYR A 22 2.09 18.49 28.84
N PRO A 23 1.90 19.09 30.03
CA PRO A 23 1.65 18.33 31.24
C PRO A 23 0.33 17.58 31.09
N VAL A 24 0.40 16.25 31.03
CA VAL A 24 -0.79 15.39 31.13
C VAL A 24 -1.37 15.61 32.53
N PRO A 25 -2.62 16.08 32.69
CA PRO A 25 -3.18 16.30 34.01
C PRO A 25 -3.29 14.97 34.76
N ASP A 26 -2.81 14.92 36.00
CA ASP A 26 -2.95 13.78 36.95
C ASP A 26 -4.41 13.35 37.21
N SER A 27 -5.39 14.05 36.63
CA SER A 27 -6.83 13.83 36.79
C SER A 27 -7.51 13.22 35.55
N GLY A 28 -6.75 12.68 34.59
CA GLY A 28 -7.31 11.96 33.45
C GLY A 28 -8.21 10.80 33.90
N VAL A 29 -9.50 10.86 33.56
CA VAL A 29 -10.42 9.73 33.73
C VAL A 29 -9.99 8.63 32.77
N VAL A 30 -9.24 7.65 33.25
CA VAL A 30 -8.97 6.43 32.50
C VAL A 30 -10.27 5.64 32.43
N ILE A 31 -10.97 5.77 31.31
CA ILE A 31 -12.14 4.93 31.02
C ILE A 31 -11.61 3.51 30.80
N LYS A 32 -11.62 2.70 31.87
CA LYS A 32 -11.45 1.25 31.79
C LYS A 32 -12.74 0.63 31.22
N ALA A 33 -13.04 0.90 29.96
CA ALA A 33 -14.04 0.13 29.23
C ALA A 33 -13.40 -1.21 28.88
N PRO A 34 -13.93 -2.36 29.34
CA PRO A 34 -13.48 -3.63 28.81
C PRO A 34 -13.68 -3.59 27.29
N PRO A 35 -12.66 -3.95 26.49
CA PRO A 35 -12.81 -3.91 25.05
C PRO A 35 -13.98 -4.81 24.66
N LYS A 36 -14.96 -4.26 23.93
CA LYS A 36 -16.15 -5.00 23.47
C LYS A 36 -15.77 -6.22 22.62
N PHE A 37 -14.53 -6.26 22.12
CA PHE A 37 -13.96 -7.35 21.35
C PHE A 37 -12.72 -7.88 22.06
N ILE A 38 -12.75 -9.16 22.44
CA ILE A 38 -11.54 -9.87 22.88
C ILE A 38 -10.64 -10.02 21.64
N GLN A 39 -9.41 -9.52 21.71
CA GLN A 39 -8.47 -9.72 20.62
C GLN A 39 -8.19 -11.22 20.46
N SER A 40 -8.44 -11.75 19.26
CA SER A 40 -8.17 -13.16 18.99
C SER A 40 -6.67 -13.47 19.14
N PRO A 41 -6.27 -14.69 19.54
CA PRO A 41 -4.86 -15.09 19.61
C PRO A 41 -4.08 -14.83 18.31
N ARG A 42 -4.77 -14.87 17.16
CA ARG A 42 -4.22 -14.50 15.84
C ARG A 42 -3.69 -13.07 15.81
N ILE A 43 -4.47 -12.11 16.33
CA ILE A 43 -4.09 -10.69 16.33
C ILE A 43 -2.88 -10.46 17.24
N GLN A 44 -2.81 -11.17 18.37
CA GLN A 44 -1.65 -11.09 19.28
C GLN A 44 -0.36 -11.57 18.58
N LYS A 45 -0.42 -12.69 17.85
CA LYS A 45 0.73 -13.19 17.05
C LYS A 45 1.17 -12.21 15.96
N LEU A 46 0.22 -11.63 15.23
CA LEU A 46 0.51 -10.63 14.20
C LEU A 46 1.12 -9.35 14.80
N ALA A 47 0.60 -8.90 15.94
CA ALA A 47 1.15 -7.76 16.68
C ALA A 47 2.58 -8.05 17.18
N GLN A 48 2.83 -9.26 17.70
CA GLN A 48 4.17 -9.69 18.09
C GLN A 48 5.14 -9.65 16.90
N ARG A 49 4.79 -10.25 15.76
CA ARG A 49 5.62 -10.20 14.54
C ARG A 49 5.90 -8.75 14.11
N SER A 50 4.89 -7.89 14.16
CA SER A 50 5.04 -6.46 13.85
C SER A 50 6.06 -5.78 14.76
N ARG A 51 6.07 -6.10 16.05
CA ARG A 51 7.06 -5.58 17.03
C ARG A 51 8.46 -6.12 16.73
N GLU A 52 8.58 -7.42 16.46
CA GLU A 52 9.88 -8.05 16.12
C GLU A 52 10.51 -7.40 14.87
N LEU A 53 9.70 -7.11 13.84
CA LEU A 53 10.16 -6.41 12.64
C LEU A 53 10.63 -4.97 12.94
N ALA A 54 9.97 -4.27 13.85
CA ALA A 54 10.39 -2.94 14.27
C ALA A 54 11.70 -2.98 15.06
N ILE A 55 11.83 -3.89 16.04
CA ILE A 55 13.03 -4.07 16.86
C ILE A 55 14.23 -4.47 15.98
N SER A 56 14.02 -5.32 14.98
CA SER A 56 15.10 -5.74 14.07
C SER A 56 15.49 -4.66 13.05
N GLY A 57 14.85 -3.49 13.05
CA GLY A 57 15.03 -2.44 12.05
C GLY A 57 14.56 -2.80 10.63
N LYS A 58 13.87 -3.94 10.47
CA LYS A 58 13.32 -4.38 9.18
C LYS A 58 12.09 -3.57 8.81
N ARG A 59 11.24 -3.25 9.78
CA ARG A 59 10.22 -2.23 9.63
C ARG A 59 10.84 -0.89 9.99
N ARG A 60 11.06 -0.02 9.00
CA ARG A 60 11.58 1.33 9.28
C ARG A 60 10.47 2.19 9.89
N LEU A 61 10.77 2.93 10.94
CA LEU A 61 9.87 3.94 11.48
C LEU A 61 10.56 5.30 11.30
N GLY A 62 10.76 5.69 10.03
CA GLY A 62 11.59 6.86 9.67
C GLY A 62 13.08 6.71 10.02
N THR A 63 13.92 7.58 9.47
CA THR A 63 15.35 7.73 9.84
C THR A 63 15.75 9.20 9.70
N GLU A 64 16.78 9.67 10.42
CA GLU A 64 17.29 11.06 10.28
C GLU A 64 17.70 11.40 8.83
N GLU A 65 18.20 10.42 8.07
CA GLU A 65 18.63 10.57 6.67
C GLU A 65 17.47 10.54 5.65
N ILE A 66 16.28 10.10 6.08
CA ILE A 66 15.03 10.09 5.27
C ILE A 66 13.93 10.74 6.12
N PRO A 67 13.99 12.07 6.31
CA PRO A 67 13.10 12.79 7.22
C PRO A 67 11.69 13.03 6.64
N LEU A 68 11.42 12.57 5.41
CA LEU A 68 10.13 12.73 4.75
C LEU A 68 9.08 11.78 5.34
N GLY A 69 8.51 12.21 6.46
CA GLY A 69 7.16 11.88 6.88
C GLY A 69 7.03 10.66 7.80
N ASP A 70 6.02 10.77 8.63
CA ASP A 70 5.24 9.85 9.46
C ASP A 70 4.82 8.51 8.78
N HIS A 71 5.62 7.95 7.85
CA HIS A 71 5.09 7.14 6.73
C HIS A 71 5.90 5.91 6.27
N ALA A 72 6.99 5.53 6.92
CA ALA A 72 7.78 4.36 6.48
C ALA A 72 7.17 2.98 6.87
N CYS A 73 5.85 2.77 6.79
CA CYS A 73 5.20 1.51 7.20
C CYS A 73 5.41 0.31 6.25
N TRP A 74 6.58 0.21 5.63
CA TRP A 74 7.00 -0.88 4.75
C TRP A 74 8.09 -1.74 5.41
N ILE A 75 8.39 -2.90 4.83
CA ILE A 75 9.49 -3.75 5.29
C ILE A 75 10.66 -3.62 4.33
N LEU A 76 11.81 -3.20 4.87
CA LEU A 76 13.06 -3.06 4.17
C LEU A 76 13.48 -4.42 3.59
N ASN A 77 13.59 -4.47 2.26
CA ASN A 77 14.05 -5.64 1.52
C ASN A 77 15.29 -5.33 0.65
N GLY A 78 16.11 -4.38 1.10
CA GLY A 78 17.26 -3.89 0.36
C GLY A 78 16.89 -3.03 -0.86
N PRO A 79 17.88 -2.66 -1.70
CA PRO A 79 17.63 -1.93 -2.94
C PRO A 79 16.82 -2.78 -3.92
N PHE A 80 16.08 -2.12 -4.82
CA PHE A 80 15.29 -2.81 -5.85
C PHE A 80 16.22 -3.63 -6.77
N PRO A 81 16.11 -4.97 -6.83
CA PRO A 81 17.12 -5.78 -7.52
C PRO A 81 17.14 -5.57 -9.04
N GLN A 82 16.01 -5.21 -9.64
CA GLN A 82 15.87 -5.00 -11.09
C GLN A 82 16.00 -3.52 -11.49
N LEU A 83 16.65 -2.70 -10.66
CA LEU A 83 16.78 -1.26 -10.91
C LEU A 83 17.41 -0.96 -12.27
N ASP A 84 18.48 -1.65 -12.65
CA ASP A 84 19.18 -1.41 -13.93
C ASP A 84 18.37 -1.84 -15.15
N GLN A 85 17.29 -2.59 -14.95
CA GLN A 85 16.36 -3.03 -15.99
C GLN A 85 15.10 -2.14 -16.06
N LEU A 86 14.99 -1.13 -15.20
CA LEU A 86 13.84 -0.23 -15.17
C LEU A 86 13.68 0.44 -16.55
N PRO A 87 12.47 0.43 -17.15
CA PRO A 87 12.29 0.89 -18.53
C PRO A 87 12.79 2.31 -18.81
N SER A 88 12.58 3.27 -17.89
CA SER A 88 13.09 4.63 -18.04
C SER A 88 14.62 4.76 -17.93
N ARG A 89 15.29 3.80 -17.29
CA ARG A 89 16.76 3.76 -17.25
C ARG A 89 17.35 3.16 -18.51
N VAL A 90 16.71 2.11 -19.02
CA VAL A 90 17.17 1.40 -20.22
C VAL A 90 16.87 2.18 -21.49
N ASN A 91 15.66 2.73 -21.60
CA ASN A 91 15.17 3.37 -22.83
C ASN A 91 15.29 4.91 -22.80
N GLY A 92 15.68 5.48 -21.66
CA GLY A 92 15.69 6.92 -21.43
C GLY A 92 14.43 7.41 -20.71
N TYR A 93 14.61 8.45 -19.91
CA TYR A 93 13.52 9.07 -19.16
C TYR A 93 12.65 9.93 -20.08
N GLU A 94 11.33 9.82 -19.90
CA GLU A 94 10.34 10.66 -20.54
C GLU A 94 9.32 11.13 -19.49
N ALA A 95 8.99 12.41 -19.50
CA ALA A 95 7.99 13.00 -18.61
C ALA A 95 6.56 12.78 -19.14
N THR A 96 6.22 11.54 -19.51
CA THR A 96 4.91 11.17 -20.06
C THR A 96 4.17 10.19 -19.15
N GLY A 97 2.83 10.19 -19.22
CA GLY A 97 2.01 9.23 -18.47
C GLY A 97 2.29 7.78 -18.86
N GLU A 98 2.62 7.53 -20.13
CA GLU A 98 2.99 6.19 -20.59
C GLU A 98 4.32 5.73 -19.98
N SER A 99 5.35 6.58 -20.00
CA SER A 99 6.63 6.26 -19.38
C SER A 99 6.50 6.00 -17.88
N TRP A 100 5.65 6.78 -17.19
CA TRP A 100 5.31 6.55 -15.79
C TRP A 100 4.64 5.19 -15.59
N GLY A 101 3.59 4.89 -16.36
CA GLY A 101 2.84 3.64 -16.25
C GLY A 101 3.72 2.42 -16.53
N ARG A 102 4.67 2.54 -17.45
CA ARG A 102 5.63 1.47 -17.78
C ARG A 102 6.56 1.13 -16.61
N ASP A 103 7.15 2.14 -15.98
CA ASP A 103 8.01 1.92 -14.81
C ASP A 103 7.22 1.44 -13.59
N TYR A 104 6.02 1.99 -13.38
CA TYR A 104 5.13 1.55 -12.31
C TYR A 104 4.75 0.08 -12.48
N ALA A 105 4.33 -0.31 -13.69
CA ALA A 105 4.00 -1.68 -14.01
C ALA A 105 5.20 -2.60 -13.79
N PHE A 106 6.38 -2.18 -14.26
CA PHE A 106 7.63 -2.91 -14.04
C PHE A 106 7.91 -3.10 -12.54
N LEU A 107 7.78 -2.06 -11.73
CA LEU A 107 8.00 -2.14 -10.29
C LEU A 107 7.02 -3.12 -9.62
N VAL A 108 5.73 -3.00 -9.92
CA VAL A 108 4.68 -3.82 -9.32
C VAL A 108 4.77 -5.29 -9.75
N ASP A 109 5.14 -5.55 -11.01
CA ASP A 109 5.37 -6.91 -11.52
C ASP A 109 6.53 -7.61 -10.79
N HIS A 110 7.48 -6.85 -10.26
CA HIS A 110 8.63 -7.36 -9.51
C HIS A 110 8.45 -7.34 -7.98
N PHE A 111 7.33 -6.84 -7.44
CA PHE A 111 7.06 -7.04 -6.01
C PHE A 111 6.87 -8.51 -5.71
N PRO A 112 7.42 -9.03 -4.60
CA PRO A 112 7.14 -10.40 -4.19
C PRO A 112 5.68 -10.52 -3.75
N ALA A 113 5.05 -11.65 -4.08
CA ALA A 113 3.73 -12.00 -3.55
C ALA A 113 3.95 -12.76 -2.24
N GLU A 114 3.99 -12.04 -1.12
CA GLU A 114 4.27 -12.62 0.19
C GLU A 114 2.99 -12.77 1.01
N ILE A 115 2.87 -13.92 1.68
CA ILE A 115 1.78 -14.23 2.59
C ILE A 115 2.39 -14.85 3.83
N ASN A 116 2.23 -14.20 4.98
CA ASN A 116 2.74 -14.70 6.25
C ASN A 116 1.69 -15.57 6.94
N LYS A 117 2.17 -16.48 7.79
CA LYS A 117 1.29 -17.29 8.64
C LYS A 117 0.37 -16.38 9.46
N ASP A 118 -0.86 -16.84 9.70
CA ASP A 118 -1.91 -16.11 10.44
C ASP A 118 -2.46 -14.83 9.74
N GLU A 119 -1.90 -14.37 8.61
CA GLU A 119 -2.49 -13.27 7.84
C GLU A 119 -3.81 -13.69 7.18
N ARG A 120 -4.77 -12.77 7.12
CA ARG A 120 -6.05 -12.96 6.39
C ARG A 120 -6.24 -11.93 5.29
N ILE A 121 -5.77 -10.72 5.54
CA ILE A 121 -5.62 -9.67 4.54
C ILE A 121 -4.14 -9.67 4.18
N VAL A 122 -3.83 -9.81 2.90
CA VAL A 122 -2.48 -10.04 2.37
C VAL A 122 -2.05 -8.93 1.44
N GLY A 123 -0.76 -8.88 1.14
CA GLY A 123 -0.17 -7.86 0.28
C GLY A 123 0.73 -6.93 1.08
N GLN A 124 1.86 -6.62 0.48
CA GLN A 124 2.90 -5.77 1.03
C GLN A 124 3.68 -5.13 -0.13
N PHE A 125 4.24 -3.94 0.10
CA PHE A 125 5.16 -3.28 -0.83
C PHE A 125 6.51 -3.04 -0.14
N HIS A 126 7.57 -2.95 -0.94
CA HIS A 126 8.96 -2.82 -0.44
C HIS A 126 9.74 -1.65 -1.02
N TRP A 127 9.24 -1.09 -2.11
CA TRP A 127 9.88 -0.07 -2.91
C TRP A 127 8.81 0.93 -3.34
N GLU A 128 9.21 2.16 -3.57
CA GLU A 128 8.33 3.21 -4.09
C GLU A 128 8.95 3.80 -5.34
N MET A 129 8.11 4.44 -6.16
CA MET A 129 8.52 5.07 -7.40
C MET A 129 9.66 6.06 -7.19
N HIS A 130 9.66 6.80 -6.08
CA HIS A 130 10.70 7.80 -5.77
C HIS A 130 12.10 7.22 -5.53
N MET A 131 12.22 5.91 -5.27
CA MET A 131 13.51 5.25 -5.09
C MET A 131 14.07 4.68 -6.39
N VAL A 132 13.19 4.29 -7.31
CA VAL A 132 13.61 3.56 -8.52
C VAL A 132 13.65 4.47 -9.75
N ARG A 133 12.68 5.38 -9.85
CA ARG A 133 12.49 6.27 -10.98
C ARG A 133 13.18 7.61 -10.73
N GLN A 134 13.82 8.14 -11.77
CA GLN A 134 14.37 9.50 -11.76
C GLN A 134 13.24 10.52 -11.90
N TYR A 135 13.26 11.57 -11.07
CA TYR A 135 12.32 12.68 -11.18
C TYR A 135 13.06 13.90 -11.68
N GLU A 136 12.75 14.31 -12.91
CA GLU A 136 13.23 15.58 -13.45
C GLU A 136 12.08 16.59 -13.46
N TRP A 137 12.18 17.56 -12.55
CA TRP A 137 11.25 18.68 -12.50
C TRP A 137 11.75 19.83 -13.38
N PRO A 138 10.88 20.42 -14.22
CA PRO A 138 11.21 21.65 -14.96
C PRO A 138 11.66 22.77 -14.02
N GLU A 139 12.54 23.65 -14.47
CA GLU A 139 13.05 24.75 -13.62
C GLU A 139 11.93 25.65 -13.11
N SER A 140 10.88 25.88 -13.90
CA SER A 140 9.70 26.62 -13.47
C SER A 140 9.00 25.99 -12.26
N VAL A 141 8.97 24.66 -12.15
CA VAL A 141 8.39 23.96 -10.99
C VAL A 141 9.29 24.13 -9.77
N LYS A 142 10.62 24.07 -9.96
CA LYS A 142 11.59 24.31 -8.89
C LYS A 142 11.54 25.76 -8.38
N GLU A 143 11.37 26.73 -9.29
CA GLU A 143 11.17 28.15 -8.94
C GLU A 143 9.93 28.35 -8.08
N VAL A 144 8.79 27.76 -8.47
CA VAL A 144 7.56 27.79 -7.66
C VAL A 144 7.78 27.14 -6.30
N GLY A 145 8.49 26.01 -6.24
CA GLY A 145 8.83 25.35 -4.97
C GLY A 145 9.69 26.24 -4.05
N ARG A 146 10.70 26.93 -4.59
CA ARG A 146 11.52 27.90 -3.84
C ARG A 146 10.68 29.08 -3.35
N TRP A 147 9.84 29.64 -4.20
CA TRP A 147 8.95 30.74 -3.82
C TRP A 147 7.94 30.34 -2.73
N ALA A 148 7.31 29.18 -2.85
CA ALA A 148 6.39 28.66 -1.82
C ALA A 148 7.12 28.46 -0.48
N THR A 149 8.35 27.94 -0.54
CA THR A 149 9.23 27.77 0.61
C THR A 149 9.51 29.12 1.31
N GLU A 150 9.83 30.17 0.55
CA GLU A 150 10.07 31.53 1.09
C GLU A 150 8.83 32.12 1.78
N LEU A 151 7.62 31.75 1.33
CA LEU A 151 6.36 32.12 1.96
C LEU A 151 6.02 31.30 3.22
N GLY A 152 6.88 30.37 3.62
CA GLY A 152 6.65 29.46 4.74
C GLY A 152 5.70 28.31 4.41
N ALA A 153 5.34 28.12 3.14
CA ALA A 153 4.60 26.95 2.68
C ALA A 153 5.55 25.78 2.45
N TRP A 154 5.95 25.12 3.55
CA TRP A 154 6.73 23.88 3.54
C TRP A 154 5.81 22.65 3.49
N GLY A 155 6.36 21.50 3.06
CA GLY A 155 5.63 20.22 3.14
C GLY A 155 4.80 19.87 1.91
N HIS A 156 5.30 20.13 0.70
CA HIS A 156 4.65 19.65 -0.53
C HIS A 156 4.66 18.12 -0.56
N SER A 157 3.48 17.52 -0.62
CA SER A 157 3.32 16.09 -0.89
C SER A 157 2.52 15.92 -2.17
N SER A 158 2.97 15.00 -3.02
CA SER A 158 2.29 14.59 -4.24
C SER A 158 1.03 13.73 -3.97
N GLY A 159 0.70 13.47 -2.69
CA GLY A 159 -0.50 12.80 -2.23
C GLY A 159 -1.48 13.77 -1.53
N HIS A 160 -1.86 13.47 -0.29
CA HIS A 160 -2.89 14.21 0.48
C HIS A 160 -4.26 14.26 -0.20
N THR A 161 -4.63 13.17 -0.83
CA THR A 161 -5.97 12.96 -1.40
C THR A 161 -6.65 11.79 -0.70
N CYS A 162 -7.97 11.71 -0.82
CA CYS A 162 -8.70 10.48 -0.52
C CYS A 162 -9.12 9.89 -1.87
N PRO A 163 -8.53 8.75 -2.29
CA PRO A 163 -8.99 8.07 -3.48
C PRO A 163 -10.48 7.72 -3.36
N ASP A 164 -11.20 7.81 -4.48
CA ASP A 164 -12.56 7.26 -4.55
C ASP A 164 -12.47 5.74 -4.56
N LEU A 165 -12.64 5.12 -3.40
CA LEU A 165 -12.60 3.66 -3.25
C LEU A 165 -13.90 3.00 -3.74
N ALA A 166 -15.01 3.74 -3.88
CA ALA A 166 -16.29 3.20 -4.32
C ALA A 166 -16.25 2.73 -5.78
N ILE A 167 -15.38 3.32 -6.62
CA ILE A 167 -15.16 2.83 -7.99
C ILE A 167 -14.72 1.37 -8.01
N GLY A 168 -13.87 0.97 -7.06
CA GLY A 168 -13.39 -0.40 -6.92
C GLY A 168 -14.45 -1.36 -6.43
N LEU A 169 -15.22 -0.93 -5.45
CA LEU A 169 -16.30 -1.73 -4.89
C LEU A 169 -17.44 -1.97 -5.89
N SER A 170 -17.64 -1.05 -6.83
CA SER A 170 -18.67 -1.16 -7.87
C SER A 170 -18.19 -1.82 -9.17
N GLN A 171 -16.95 -1.55 -9.61
CA GLN A 171 -16.45 -1.98 -10.92
C GLN A 171 -15.40 -3.10 -10.85
N GLY A 172 -14.70 -3.24 -9.72
CA GLY A 172 -13.49 -4.07 -9.63
C GLY A 172 -12.38 -3.58 -10.56
N TYR A 173 -11.22 -4.24 -10.54
CA TYR A 173 -10.12 -3.87 -11.44
C TYR A 173 -10.43 -4.17 -12.91
N GLY A 174 -11.22 -5.21 -13.20
CA GLY A 174 -11.63 -5.53 -14.57
C GLY A 174 -12.53 -4.44 -15.17
N GLY A 175 -13.53 -3.98 -14.43
CA GLY A 175 -14.40 -2.88 -14.91
C GLY A 175 -13.64 -1.56 -15.09
N ILE A 176 -12.70 -1.26 -14.17
CA ILE A 176 -11.81 -0.10 -14.31
C ILE A 176 -10.93 -0.22 -15.56
N LEU A 177 -10.34 -1.40 -15.80
CA LEU A 177 -9.51 -1.66 -16.98
C LEU A 177 -10.29 -1.44 -18.29
N GLU A 178 -11.50 -1.98 -18.39
CA GLU A 178 -12.33 -1.81 -19.58
C GLU A 178 -12.74 -0.35 -19.79
N ARG A 179 -13.04 0.38 -18.71
CA ARG A 179 -13.29 1.83 -18.77
C ARG A 179 -12.06 2.61 -19.28
N ILE A 180 -10.86 2.23 -18.85
CA ILE A 180 -9.59 2.83 -19.32
C ILE A 180 -9.40 2.55 -20.81
N LYS A 181 -9.56 1.29 -21.25
CA LYS A 181 -9.42 0.90 -22.66
C LYS A 181 -10.39 1.64 -23.57
N ALA A 182 -11.68 1.68 -23.20
CA ALA A 182 -12.70 2.40 -23.97
C ALA A 182 -12.40 3.91 -24.03
N SER A 183 -11.91 4.49 -22.93
CA SER A 183 -11.49 5.90 -22.92
C SER A 183 -10.28 6.13 -23.82
N ARG A 184 -9.31 5.22 -23.81
CA ARG A 184 -8.11 5.30 -24.65
C ARG A 184 -8.49 5.25 -26.12
N GLU A 185 -9.29 4.27 -26.53
CA GLU A 185 -9.79 4.13 -27.91
C GLU A 185 -10.52 5.40 -28.39
N LYS A 186 -11.37 5.98 -27.53
CA LYS A 186 -12.04 7.26 -27.82
C LYS A 186 -11.03 8.37 -28.12
N TYR A 187 -10.01 8.55 -27.30
CA TYR A 187 -9.05 9.64 -27.49
C TYR A 187 -8.05 9.38 -28.62
N THR A 188 -7.74 8.12 -28.92
CA THR A 188 -7.01 7.75 -30.15
C THR A 188 -7.81 8.10 -31.39
N THR A 189 -9.12 7.80 -31.42
CA THR A 189 -10.01 8.16 -32.54
C THR A 189 -10.14 9.67 -32.73
N LEU A 190 -10.04 10.44 -31.65
CA LEU A 190 -10.04 11.90 -31.67
C LEU A 190 -8.65 12.51 -31.95
N GLU A 191 -7.65 11.69 -32.27
CA GLU A 191 -6.26 12.11 -32.52
C GLU A 191 -5.67 12.94 -31.36
N ASN A 192 -6.11 12.66 -30.13
CA ASN A 192 -5.62 13.31 -28.92
C ASN A 192 -4.53 12.47 -28.26
N GLU A 193 -3.34 12.49 -28.86
CA GLU A 193 -2.19 11.71 -28.41
C GLU A 193 -1.82 11.90 -26.94
N PRO A 194 -1.78 13.13 -26.36
CA PRO A 194 -1.45 13.29 -24.95
C PRO A 194 -2.41 12.55 -24.00
N LYS A 195 -3.71 12.57 -24.29
CA LYS A 195 -4.70 11.83 -23.48
C LYS A 195 -4.63 10.33 -23.70
N ALA A 196 -4.42 9.90 -24.95
CA ALA A 196 -4.28 8.47 -25.27
C ALA A 196 -3.05 7.87 -24.58
N ALA A 197 -1.90 8.56 -24.60
CA ALA A 197 -0.67 8.15 -23.93
C ALA A 197 -0.82 8.11 -22.40
N TYR A 198 -1.49 9.10 -21.81
CA TYR A 198 -1.82 9.07 -20.37
C TYR A 198 -2.67 7.85 -19.99
N LEU A 199 -3.72 7.57 -20.76
CA LEU A 199 -4.59 6.40 -20.54
C LEU A 199 -3.88 5.07 -20.79
N HIS A 200 -2.92 5.04 -21.71
CA HIS A 200 -2.08 3.87 -21.92
C HIS A 200 -1.21 3.57 -20.69
N GLY A 201 -0.64 4.61 -20.07
CA GLY A 201 0.05 4.47 -18.79
C GLY A 201 -0.85 3.92 -17.68
N LEU A 202 -2.06 4.47 -17.53
CA LEU A 202 -3.05 3.97 -16.58
C LEU A 202 -3.46 2.51 -16.86
N GLN A 203 -3.55 2.13 -18.13
CA GLN A 203 -3.84 0.76 -18.52
C GLN A 203 -2.74 -0.19 -18.02
N MET A 204 -1.46 0.13 -18.26
CA MET A 204 -0.34 -0.68 -17.78
C MET A 204 -0.34 -0.83 -16.26
N MET A 205 -0.61 0.25 -15.53
CA MET A 205 -0.72 0.23 -14.06
C MET A 205 -1.87 -0.67 -13.59
N CYS A 206 -3.05 -0.57 -14.21
CA CYS A 206 -4.18 -1.43 -13.85
C CYS A 206 -3.87 -2.90 -14.12
N GLU A 207 -3.27 -3.20 -15.27
CA GLU A 207 -2.89 -4.56 -15.65
C GLU A 207 -1.83 -5.15 -14.70
N SER A 208 -0.86 -4.36 -14.24
CA SER A 208 0.14 -4.83 -13.27
C SER A 208 -0.47 -5.08 -11.89
N MET A 209 -1.43 -4.28 -11.44
CA MET A 209 -2.18 -4.55 -10.21
C MET A 209 -2.98 -5.86 -10.31
N ILE A 210 -3.64 -6.12 -11.44
CA ILE A 210 -4.36 -7.38 -11.68
C ILE A 210 -3.40 -8.56 -11.54
N ARG A 211 -2.23 -8.49 -12.22
CA ARG A 211 -1.19 -9.53 -12.12
C ARG A 211 -0.66 -9.69 -10.70
N PHE A 212 -0.44 -8.59 -9.97
CA PHE A 212 0.00 -8.62 -8.58
C PHE A 212 -0.98 -9.39 -7.69
N ILE A 213 -2.28 -9.13 -7.82
CA ILE A 213 -3.32 -9.82 -7.05
C ILE A 213 -3.43 -11.30 -7.47
N GLN A 214 -3.33 -11.60 -8.76
CA GLN A 214 -3.32 -12.99 -9.26
C GLN A 214 -2.15 -13.80 -8.68
N ARG A 215 -0.95 -13.21 -8.62
CA ARG A 215 0.22 -13.86 -7.98
C ARG A 215 0.01 -14.13 -6.48
N HIS A 216 -0.79 -13.30 -5.78
CA HIS A 216 -1.17 -13.60 -4.40
C HIS A 216 -2.16 -14.76 -4.31
N ALA A 217 -3.07 -14.90 -5.28
CA ALA A 217 -3.95 -16.07 -5.36
C ALA A 217 -3.15 -17.36 -5.55
N GLU A 218 -2.20 -17.35 -6.50
CA GLU A 218 -1.30 -18.47 -6.78
C GLU A 218 -0.44 -18.81 -5.56
N LYS A 219 0.19 -17.80 -4.93
CA LYS A 219 0.98 -17.99 -3.71
C LYS A 219 0.18 -18.63 -2.59
N ALA A 220 -1.07 -18.21 -2.41
CA ALA A 220 -1.95 -18.75 -1.38
C ALA A 220 -2.29 -20.23 -1.66
N LEU A 221 -2.49 -20.62 -2.92
CA LEU A 221 -2.71 -22.02 -3.31
C LEU A 221 -1.47 -22.86 -3.01
N GLU A 222 -0.27 -22.41 -3.41
CA GLU A 222 0.99 -23.09 -3.12
C GLU A 222 1.18 -23.33 -1.61
N LEU A 223 0.88 -22.33 -0.78
CA LEU A 223 0.94 -22.46 0.68
C LEU A 223 -0.11 -23.44 1.21
N ALA A 224 -1.32 -23.46 0.65
CA ALA A 224 -2.38 -24.38 1.06
C ALA A 224 -2.07 -25.85 0.73
N GLU A 225 -1.31 -26.12 -0.34
CA GLU A 225 -0.93 -27.47 -0.74
C GLU A 225 -0.01 -28.14 0.29
N VAL A 226 0.95 -27.39 0.82
CA VAL A 226 1.96 -27.89 1.78
C VAL A 226 1.58 -27.68 3.25
N GLU A 227 0.52 -26.94 3.55
CA GLU A 227 0.08 -26.68 4.92
C GLU A 227 -0.60 -27.90 5.56
N THR A 228 -0.21 -28.19 6.80
CA THR A 228 -0.66 -29.35 7.57
C THR A 228 -1.74 -29.00 8.58
N ASP A 229 -1.73 -27.76 9.11
CA ASP A 229 -2.78 -27.29 10.00
C ASP A 229 -4.07 -27.02 9.20
N PRO A 230 -5.19 -27.71 9.49
CA PRO A 230 -6.42 -27.57 8.69
C PRO A 230 -6.99 -26.14 8.72
N GLY A 231 -6.85 -25.43 9.85
CA GLY A 231 -7.34 -24.06 10.01
C GLY A 231 -6.56 -23.06 9.16
N GLN A 232 -5.23 -23.15 9.18
CA GLN A 232 -4.35 -22.33 8.35
C GLN A 232 -4.47 -22.68 6.86
N LYS A 233 -4.63 -23.96 6.52
CA LYS A 233 -4.90 -24.40 5.14
C LYS A 233 -6.19 -23.78 4.62
N GLN A 234 -7.28 -23.86 5.39
CA GLN A 234 -8.55 -23.24 5.01
C GLN A 234 -8.42 -21.71 4.88
N ASN A 235 -7.59 -21.08 5.71
CA ASN A 235 -7.29 -19.67 5.59
C ASN A 235 -6.57 -19.33 4.28
N TYR A 236 -5.55 -20.10 3.87
CA TYR A 236 -4.89 -19.90 2.58
C TYR A 236 -5.83 -20.13 1.39
N LEU A 237 -6.66 -21.17 1.41
CA LEU A 237 -7.67 -21.40 0.37
C LEU A 237 -8.65 -20.23 0.25
N ARG A 238 -9.02 -19.61 1.38
CA ARG A 238 -9.89 -18.42 1.39
C ARG A 238 -9.19 -17.20 0.79
N ILE A 239 -7.89 -17.00 1.07
CA ILE A 239 -7.09 -15.92 0.46
C ILE A 239 -6.99 -16.13 -1.05
N ALA A 240 -6.75 -17.38 -1.47
CA ALA A 240 -6.69 -17.75 -2.89
C ALA A 240 -7.98 -17.40 -3.63
N ASP A 241 -9.14 -17.85 -3.11
CA ASP A 241 -10.45 -17.56 -3.71
C ASP A 241 -10.72 -16.04 -3.77
N CYS A 242 -10.45 -15.33 -2.68
CA CYS A 242 -10.61 -13.88 -2.61
C CYS A 242 -9.75 -13.16 -3.65
N CYS A 243 -8.44 -13.44 -3.70
CA CYS A 243 -7.53 -12.78 -4.63
C CYS A 243 -7.86 -13.13 -6.09
N ALA A 244 -8.18 -14.40 -6.38
CA ALA A 244 -8.58 -14.82 -7.72
C ALA A 244 -9.83 -14.09 -8.21
N HIS A 245 -10.81 -13.87 -7.32
CA HIS A 245 -12.02 -13.13 -7.64
C HIS A 245 -11.78 -11.62 -7.81
N ILE A 246 -11.24 -10.95 -6.78
CA ILE A 246 -11.12 -9.48 -6.77
C ILE A 246 -10.09 -8.95 -7.78
N ALA A 247 -9.21 -9.81 -8.31
CA ALA A 247 -8.28 -9.45 -9.36
C ALA A 247 -9.02 -8.90 -10.59
N LEU A 248 -10.23 -9.37 -10.91
CA LEU A 248 -10.98 -8.90 -12.08
C LEU A 248 -12.38 -8.39 -11.73
N HIS A 249 -12.95 -8.81 -10.61
CA HIS A 249 -14.35 -8.58 -10.30
C HIS A 249 -14.55 -7.68 -9.07
N PRO A 250 -15.70 -7.00 -8.97
CA PRO A 250 -16.08 -6.31 -7.74
C PRO A 250 -16.13 -7.27 -6.55
N PRO A 251 -15.75 -6.84 -5.33
CA PRO A 251 -15.91 -7.63 -4.12
C PRO A 251 -17.34 -8.13 -3.88
N ARG A 252 -17.49 -9.40 -3.46
CA ARG A 252 -18.77 -10.05 -3.14
C ARG A 252 -19.13 -10.00 -1.66
N THR A 253 -18.12 -9.79 -0.81
CA THR A 253 -18.24 -9.91 0.64
C THR A 253 -17.42 -8.83 1.34
N TYR A 254 -17.75 -8.53 2.60
CA TYR A 254 -16.97 -7.65 3.46
C TYR A 254 -15.47 -7.98 3.45
N TYR A 255 -15.14 -9.27 3.49
CA TYR A 255 -13.75 -9.74 3.47
C TYR A 255 -13.03 -9.37 2.18
N GLU A 256 -13.66 -9.60 1.03
CA GLU A 256 -13.13 -9.20 -0.27
C GLU A 256 -13.05 -7.67 -0.40
N GLY A 257 -14.00 -6.94 0.17
CA GLY A 257 -14.01 -5.47 0.18
C GLY A 257 -12.81 -4.91 0.94
N VAL A 258 -12.54 -5.44 2.14
CA VAL A 258 -11.36 -5.08 2.92
C VAL A 258 -10.07 -5.44 2.18
N GLN A 259 -9.99 -6.63 1.58
CA GLN A 259 -8.80 -7.04 0.82
C GLN A 259 -8.57 -6.17 -0.42
N TRP A 260 -9.63 -5.80 -1.14
CA TRP A 260 -9.55 -4.92 -2.31
C TRP A 260 -9.06 -3.53 -1.90
N ILE A 261 -9.65 -2.94 -0.85
CA ILE A 261 -9.23 -1.63 -0.33
C ILE A 261 -7.77 -1.68 0.14
N HIS A 262 -7.36 -2.75 0.81
CA HIS A 262 -5.96 -2.93 1.23
C HIS A 262 -5.01 -2.91 0.04
N PHE A 263 -5.30 -3.64 -1.04
CA PHE A 263 -4.48 -3.58 -2.26
C PHE A 263 -4.48 -2.20 -2.90
N ALA A 264 -5.63 -1.52 -2.99
CA ALA A 264 -5.72 -0.16 -3.52
C ALA A 264 -4.85 0.82 -2.74
N ILE A 265 -4.88 0.74 -1.40
CA ILE A 265 -4.05 1.57 -0.52
C ILE A 265 -2.57 1.24 -0.70
N LEU A 266 -2.19 -0.05 -0.72
CA LEU A 266 -0.79 -0.44 -0.92
C LEU A 266 -0.25 0.11 -2.24
N MET A 267 -1.02 -0.03 -3.31
CA MET A 267 -0.61 0.40 -4.66
C MET A 267 -0.52 1.92 -4.76
N ASP A 268 -1.40 2.66 -4.10
CA ASP A 268 -1.29 4.12 -3.95
C ASP A 268 -0.03 4.53 -3.17
N ARG A 269 0.29 3.82 -2.09
CA ARG A 269 1.49 4.06 -1.27
C ARG A 269 2.80 3.84 -2.01
N THR A 270 2.80 3.10 -3.12
CA THR A 270 4.01 2.98 -3.98
C THR A 270 4.35 4.28 -4.72
N VAL A 271 3.42 5.25 -4.80
CA VAL A 271 3.61 6.53 -5.49
C VAL A 271 3.97 7.67 -4.53
N GLY A 272 3.28 7.74 -3.39
CA GLY A 272 3.49 8.80 -2.40
C GLY A 272 2.65 8.63 -1.14
N HIS A 273 2.75 9.60 -0.23
CA HIS A 273 2.18 9.50 1.12
C HIS A 273 1.16 10.60 1.45
N GLY A 274 0.52 10.46 2.61
CA GLY A 274 -0.46 11.42 3.12
C GLY A 274 -1.91 11.16 2.70
N ASN A 275 -2.20 10.06 2.01
CA ASN A 275 -3.55 9.77 1.54
C ASN A 275 -4.46 9.24 2.65
N GLY A 276 -5.70 9.74 2.67
CA GLY A 276 -6.76 9.32 3.58
C GLY A 276 -7.57 8.15 3.01
N TYR A 277 -8.17 7.34 3.89
CA TYR A 277 -8.94 6.15 3.49
C TYR A 277 -10.46 6.40 3.45
N GLY A 278 -10.88 7.65 3.66
CA GLY A 278 -12.27 8.08 3.62
C GLY A 278 -13.15 7.42 4.70
N ARG A 279 -14.44 7.30 4.38
CA ARG A 279 -15.47 6.73 5.26
C ARG A 279 -15.58 5.22 5.04
N LEU A 280 -14.57 4.47 5.50
CA LEU A 280 -14.54 3.00 5.38
C LEU A 280 -15.80 2.33 5.93
N ASP A 281 -16.40 2.92 6.97
CA ASP A 281 -17.69 2.50 7.53
C ASP A 281 -18.83 2.55 6.52
N LEU A 282 -18.86 3.57 5.65
CA LEU A 282 -19.87 3.70 4.60
C LEU A 282 -19.53 2.88 3.36
N TYR A 283 -18.25 2.72 3.04
CA TYR A 283 -17.84 1.91 1.89
C TYR A 283 -18.15 0.42 2.08
N LEU A 284 -18.01 -0.09 3.29
CA LEU A 284 -18.13 -1.52 3.58
C LEU A 284 -19.52 -1.94 4.10
N ILE A 285 -20.46 -1.00 4.28
CA ILE A 285 -21.75 -1.28 4.93
C ILE A 285 -22.64 -2.25 4.14
N ASP A 286 -22.52 -2.24 2.81
CA ASP A 286 -23.36 -3.03 1.91
C ASP A 286 -22.70 -4.37 1.47
N LEU A 287 -21.54 -4.73 2.06
CA LEU A 287 -20.74 -5.92 1.73
C LEU A 287 -20.74 -7.00 2.83
#